data_AF-A0A0E0RFK0-F1
#
_entry.id   AF-A0A0E0RFK0-F1
#
_cell.length_a   1.000
_cell.length_b   1.000
_cell.length_c   1.000
_cell.angle_alpha   90.00
_cell.angle_beta   90.00
_cell.angle_gamma   90.00
#
_symmetry.space_group_name_H-M   'P 1'
#
loop_
_entity.id
_entity.type
_entity.pdbx_description
1 polymer ?
#
loop_
_entity_poly.entity_id
_entity_poly.type
_entity_poly.pdbx_seq_one_letter_code
_entity_poly.pdbx_strand_id
1 'polypeptide(L)'
;MALFGVREYRQFERMTPERRAEYLVGMAGVLTLVTSIVLLLSGSTYGACLRDGDVCSGMTRLVRDPDTGIFVPELSPYERWLKEHGIKKGVHVMSPIESGCCKPPSSCGFTYVNGTTWIPTPAAAGAPAAATNVDCSRWSNNQQTLCFQCDSCKAGFLDDIKKAWSLDALYPILALIGAFLSCFAGVKYWRPRLDTGYSLIRERAVA
;
A
#
# COMPACT_ATOMS: atom_id res chain seq x y z
N MET A 1 -6.04 -18.99 15.72
CA MET A 1 -5.63 -17.68 16.27
C MET A 1 -5.15 -17.87 17.70
N ALA A 2 -3.87 -18.19 17.87
CA ALA A 2 -3.19 -18.11 19.16
C ALA A 2 -1.78 -17.66 18.82
N LEU A 3 -1.55 -16.33 18.85
CA LEU A 3 -0.25 -15.72 18.54
C LEU A 3 0.79 -15.95 19.64
N PHE A 4 0.45 -16.73 20.68
CA PHE A 4 1.34 -17.08 21.78
C PHE A 4 1.49 -18.59 21.80
N GLY A 5 2.73 -19.07 21.72
CA GLY A 5 3.02 -20.48 21.88
C GLY A 5 2.60 -20.98 23.26
N VAL A 6 2.35 -22.30 23.35
CA VAL A 6 1.91 -23.00 24.57
C VAL A 6 2.87 -22.76 25.77
N ARG A 7 4.10 -22.34 25.50
CA ARG A 7 5.12 -22.00 26.50
C ARG A 7 4.93 -20.61 27.09
N GLU A 8 4.53 -19.62 26.29
CA GLU A 8 4.26 -18.26 26.75
C GLU A 8 2.97 -18.17 27.57
N TYR A 9 1.93 -18.91 27.20
CA TYR A 9 0.65 -18.96 27.93
C TYR A 9 0.84 -19.41 29.40
N ARG A 10 1.62 -20.48 29.61
CA ARG A 10 1.96 -21.00 30.95
C ARG A 10 2.83 -20.06 31.79
N GLN A 11 3.48 -19.08 31.17
CA GLN A 11 4.27 -18.09 31.89
C GLN A 11 3.39 -16.90 32.33
N PHE A 12 2.40 -16.53 31.51
CA PHE A 12 1.37 -15.55 31.87
C PHE A 12 0.51 -16.02 33.05
N GLU A 13 0.10 -17.29 33.06
CA GLU A 13 -0.67 -17.89 34.17
C GLU A 13 0.10 -18.01 35.50
N ARG A 14 1.42 -17.85 35.50
CA ARG A 14 2.24 -17.82 36.73
C ARG A 14 2.50 -16.42 37.28
N MET A 15 2.09 -15.37 36.56
CA MET A 15 2.24 -13.99 37.04
C MET A 15 1.17 -13.65 38.09
N THR A 16 1.53 -12.79 39.04
CA THR A 16 0.59 -12.20 40.01
C THR A 16 -0.42 -11.30 39.29
N PRO A 17 -1.66 -11.17 39.81
CA PRO A 17 -2.73 -10.42 39.14
C PRO A 17 -2.37 -8.96 38.85
N GLU A 18 -1.61 -8.30 39.73
CA GLU A 18 -1.13 -6.93 39.55
C GLU A 18 -0.16 -6.79 38.37
N ARG A 19 0.78 -7.73 38.20
CA ARG A 19 1.71 -7.72 37.06
C ARG A 19 1.05 -8.10 35.75
N ARG A 20 0.00 -8.92 35.79
CA ARG A 20 -0.85 -9.17 34.62
C ARG A 20 -1.54 -7.89 34.19
N ALA A 21 -2.05 -7.10 35.13
CA ALA A 21 -2.70 -5.83 34.82
C ALA A 21 -1.72 -4.84 34.16
N GLU A 22 -0.52 -4.65 34.71
CA GLU A 22 0.51 -3.79 34.10
C GLU A 22 0.93 -4.25 32.71
N TYR A 23 1.09 -5.56 32.51
CA TYR A 23 1.43 -6.15 31.21
C TYR A 23 0.32 -5.95 30.18
N LEU A 24 -0.94 -6.16 30.57
CA LEU A 24 -2.10 -5.97 29.71
C LEU A 24 -2.31 -4.49 29.35
N VAL A 25 -2.07 -3.56 30.29
CA VAL A 25 -2.12 -2.12 30.04
C VAL A 25 -1.03 -1.69 29.06
N GLY A 26 0.19 -2.21 29.21
CA GLY A 26 1.29 -1.97 28.27
C GLY A 26 1.00 -2.52 26.86
N MET A 27 0.51 -3.76 26.76
CA MET A 27 0.07 -4.38 25.51
C MET A 27 -1.06 -3.58 24.84
N ALA A 28 -2.06 -3.15 25.62
CA ALA A 28 -3.16 -2.34 25.12
C ALA A 28 -2.67 -0.99 24.58
N GLY A 29 -1.75 -0.32 25.27
CA GLY A 29 -1.16 0.95 24.82
C GLY A 29 -0.35 0.82 23.52
N VAL A 30 0.39 -0.27 23.35
CA VAL A 30 1.11 -0.54 22.10
C VAL A 30 0.13 -0.86 20.97
N LEU A 31 -0.89 -1.68 21.25
CA LEU A 31 -1.90 -2.05 20.26
C LEU A 31 -2.69 -0.82 19.80
N THR A 32 -3.09 0.07 20.71
CA THR A 32 -3.79 1.31 20.36
C THR A 32 -2.93 2.24 19.51
N LEU A 33 -1.65 2.44 19.85
CA LEU A 33 -0.72 3.23 19.03
C LEU A 33 -0.56 2.65 17.62
N VAL A 34 -0.38 1.33 17.49
CA VAL A 34 -0.29 0.66 16.19
C VAL A 34 -1.60 0.79 15.43
N THR A 35 -2.75 0.59 16.06
CA THR A 35 -4.05 0.77 15.39
C THR A 35 -4.29 2.22 14.98
N SER A 36 -3.87 3.21 15.77
CA SER A 36 -3.99 4.63 15.41
C SER A 36 -3.10 4.99 14.23
N ILE A 37 -1.85 4.49 14.19
CA ILE A 37 -0.96 4.68 13.04
C ILE A 37 -1.58 4.01 11.80
N VAL A 38 -2.07 2.77 11.93
CA VAL A 38 -2.73 2.07 10.82
C VAL A 38 -4.01 2.80 10.38
N LEU A 39 -4.81 3.36 11.30
CA LEU A 39 -6.00 4.15 11.00
C LEU A 39 -5.67 5.49 10.32
N LEU A 40 -4.61 6.17 10.76
CA LEU A 40 -4.09 7.38 10.10
C LEU A 40 -3.57 7.08 8.68
N LEU A 41 -3.04 5.87 8.46
CA LEU A 41 -2.62 5.38 7.14
C LEU A 41 -3.76 4.81 6.29
N SER A 42 -4.88 4.39 6.90
CA SER A 42 -6.04 3.78 6.22
C SER A 42 -7.22 4.73 6.02
N GLY A 43 -7.15 5.98 6.50
CA GLY A 43 -8.02 7.10 6.10
C GLY A 43 -7.84 7.54 4.64
N SER A 44 -7.29 6.68 3.78
CA SER A 44 -7.02 6.94 2.38
C SER A 44 -8.30 6.78 1.57
N THR A 45 -9.02 7.89 1.36
CA THR A 45 -9.65 8.08 0.06
C THR A 45 -8.52 8.23 -0.96
N TYR A 46 -7.91 7.11 -1.35
CA TYR A 46 -6.76 7.07 -2.24
C TYR A 46 -6.99 7.94 -3.48
N GLY A 47 -8.21 7.96 -4.03
CA GLY A 47 -8.58 8.83 -5.15
C GLY A 47 -8.44 10.33 -4.92
N ALA A 48 -8.61 10.84 -3.69
CA ALA A 48 -8.38 12.26 -3.37
C ALA A 48 -6.89 12.58 -3.36
N CYS A 49 -6.07 11.72 -2.75
CA CYS A 49 -4.62 11.86 -2.76
C CYS A 49 -4.04 11.74 -4.18
N LEU A 50 -4.57 10.83 -5.00
CA LEU A 50 -4.15 10.68 -6.39
C LEU A 50 -4.50 11.89 -7.25
N ARG A 51 -5.62 12.55 -6.97
CA ARG A 51 -5.98 13.81 -7.62
C ARG A 51 -5.05 14.93 -7.20
N ASP A 52 -4.81 15.11 -5.90
CA ASP A 52 -4.00 16.21 -5.37
C ASP A 52 -2.50 16.04 -5.69
N GLY A 53 -2.06 14.81 -5.95
CA GLY A 53 -0.70 14.48 -6.35
C GLY A 53 -0.41 14.63 -7.85
N ASP A 54 -1.36 15.12 -8.66
CA ASP A 54 -1.19 15.35 -10.11
C ASP A 54 -0.61 14.15 -10.86
N VAL A 55 -1.05 12.94 -10.50
CA VAL A 55 -0.46 11.67 -10.99
C VAL A 55 -0.57 11.50 -12.52
N CYS A 56 -1.47 12.24 -13.16
CA CYS A 56 -1.65 12.24 -14.61
C CYS A 56 -0.84 13.32 -15.36
N SER A 57 -0.09 14.16 -14.66
CA SER A 57 0.68 15.26 -15.26
C SER A 57 1.84 14.77 -16.13
N GLY A 58 2.43 13.61 -15.80
CA GLY A 58 3.52 12.97 -16.55
C GLY A 58 3.10 12.21 -17.80
N MET A 59 1.80 12.21 -18.13
CA MET A 59 1.26 11.48 -19.27
C MET A 59 1.86 11.95 -20.60
N THR A 60 2.54 11.04 -21.29
CA THR A 60 2.96 11.26 -22.68
C THR A 60 1.78 11.10 -23.64
N ARG A 61 1.76 11.93 -24.70
CA ARG A 61 0.77 11.82 -25.78
C ARG A 61 0.85 10.44 -26.42
N LEU A 62 -0.28 9.76 -26.59
CA LEU A 62 -0.35 8.48 -27.28
C LEU A 62 -0.71 8.70 -28.76
N VAL A 63 -0.08 7.95 -29.65
CA VAL A 63 -0.42 7.91 -31.07
C VAL A 63 -0.89 6.50 -31.40
N ARG A 64 -1.95 6.40 -32.21
CA ARG A 64 -2.39 5.10 -32.73
C ARG A 64 -1.42 4.69 -33.83
N ASP A 65 -0.74 3.58 -33.61
CA ASP A 65 0.10 2.95 -34.62
C ASP A 65 -0.80 2.44 -35.78
N PRO A 66 -0.53 2.83 -37.03
CA PRO A 66 -1.38 2.48 -38.17
C PRO A 66 -1.28 1.00 -38.56
N ASP A 67 -0.18 0.32 -38.23
CA ASP A 67 0.07 -1.07 -38.60
C ASP A 67 -0.55 -2.04 -37.57
N THR A 68 -0.45 -1.70 -36.29
CA THR A 68 -0.89 -2.57 -35.17
C THR A 68 -2.19 -2.11 -34.52
N GLY A 69 -2.61 -0.87 -34.72
CA GLY A 69 -3.77 -0.27 -34.07
C GLY A 69 -3.59 -0.02 -32.56
N ILE A 70 -2.41 -0.30 -32.00
CA ILE A 70 -2.09 -0.12 -30.57
C ILE A 70 -1.72 1.35 -30.32
N PHE A 71 -2.07 1.86 -29.13
CA PHE A 71 -1.65 3.18 -28.69
C PHE A 71 -0.23 3.13 -28.11
N VAL A 72 0.70 3.81 -28.77
CA VAL A 72 2.12 3.91 -28.38
C VAL A 72 2.48 5.35 -27.98
N PRO A 73 3.44 5.58 -27.08
CA PRO A 73 3.90 6.93 -26.74
C PRO A 73 4.44 7.67 -27.98
N GLU A 74 4.10 8.95 -28.10
CA GLU A 74 4.63 9.82 -29.13
C GLU A 74 6.12 10.05 -28.89
N LEU A 75 6.95 9.51 -29.78
CA LEU A 75 8.39 9.72 -29.78
C LEU A 75 8.70 11.11 -30.33
N SER A 76 9.50 11.89 -29.59
CA SER A 76 10.11 13.12 -30.10
C SER A 76 10.95 12.86 -31.35
N PRO A 77 11.22 13.87 -32.20
CA PRO A 77 12.05 13.70 -33.40
C PRO A 77 13.41 13.06 -33.11
N TYR A 78 14.00 13.38 -31.94
CA TYR A 78 15.25 12.81 -31.49
C TYR A 78 15.12 11.34 -31.07
N GLU A 79 14.08 10.96 -30.34
CA GLU A 79 13.85 9.55 -29.96
C GLU A 79 13.52 8.67 -31.16
N ARG A 80 12.83 9.22 -32.16
CA ARG A 80 12.59 8.54 -33.44
C ARG A 80 13.91 8.25 -34.16
N TRP A 81 14.79 9.25 -34.26
CA TRP A 81 16.13 9.08 -34.80
C TRP A 81 16.92 7.99 -34.05
N LEU A 82 16.86 7.98 -32.71
CA LEU A 82 17.52 6.96 -31.89
C LEU A 82 16.97 5.54 -32.16
N LYS A 83 15.65 5.41 -32.28
CA LYS A 83 14.98 4.14 -32.60
C LYS A 83 15.43 3.62 -33.96
N GLU A 84 15.51 4.48 -34.98
CA GLU A 84 15.97 4.12 -36.33
C GLU A 84 17.44 3.67 -36.36
N HIS A 85 18.29 4.26 -35.52
CA HIS A 85 19.72 3.92 -35.44
C HIS A 85 20.02 2.80 -34.43
N GLY A 86 19.00 2.14 -33.90
CA GLY A 86 19.16 1.02 -32.96
C GLY A 86 19.72 1.42 -31.58
N ILE A 87 19.74 2.71 -31.25
CA ILE A 87 20.21 3.21 -29.96
C ILE A 87 19.06 3.11 -28.97
N LYS A 88 19.13 2.14 -28.06
CA LYS A 88 18.12 1.91 -27.02
C LYS A 88 18.19 3.00 -25.95
N LYS A 89 17.62 4.18 -26.24
CA LYS A 89 17.27 5.16 -25.20
C LYS A 89 15.89 4.81 -24.66
N GLY A 90 15.71 4.85 -23.35
CA GLY A 90 14.48 4.43 -22.68
C GLY A 90 13.28 5.22 -23.19
N VAL A 91 12.38 4.53 -23.89
CA VAL A 91 11.01 5.00 -24.11
C VAL A 91 10.41 5.22 -22.72
N HIS A 92 9.77 6.37 -22.49
CA HIS A 92 9.08 6.63 -21.22
C HIS A 92 7.99 5.57 -21.02
N VAL A 93 8.27 4.57 -20.19
CA VAL A 93 7.29 3.53 -19.82
C VAL A 93 6.41 4.14 -18.75
N MET A 94 5.14 4.35 -19.08
CA MET A 94 4.15 4.87 -18.14
C MET A 94 4.06 3.95 -16.92
N SER A 95 3.95 4.56 -15.74
CA SER A 95 3.77 3.82 -14.51
C SER A 95 2.43 3.06 -14.52
N PRO A 96 2.30 1.97 -13.73
CA PRO A 96 1.03 1.26 -13.59
C PRO A 96 -0.11 2.20 -13.18
N ILE A 97 0.20 3.22 -12.38
CA ILE A 97 -0.78 4.19 -11.92
C ILE A 97 -1.21 5.19 -13.00
N GLU A 98 -0.28 5.69 -13.83
CA GLU A 98 -0.62 6.54 -14.98
C GLU A 98 -1.50 5.81 -15.98
N SER A 99 -1.16 4.54 -16.27
CA SER A 99 -1.94 3.73 -17.22
C SER A 99 -3.28 3.24 -16.65
N GLY A 100 -3.41 3.08 -15.33
CA GLY A 100 -4.64 2.62 -14.68
C GLY A 100 -5.63 3.74 -14.31
N CYS A 101 -5.14 4.93 -13.97
CA CYS A 101 -5.98 6.04 -13.49
C CYS A 101 -6.27 7.11 -14.54
N CYS A 102 -5.34 7.33 -15.48
CA CYS A 102 -5.41 8.43 -16.45
C CYS A 102 -5.89 7.98 -17.84
N LYS A 103 -6.00 6.66 -18.07
CA LYS A 103 -6.43 6.05 -19.33
C LYS A 103 -7.67 5.17 -19.10
N PRO A 104 -8.69 5.22 -19.99
CA PRO A 104 -9.79 4.27 -19.94
C PRO A 104 -9.29 2.84 -20.25
N PRO A 105 -9.92 1.80 -19.65
CA PRO A 105 -9.61 0.42 -19.98
C PRO A 105 -9.76 0.16 -21.48
N SER A 106 -8.84 -0.64 -22.06
CA SER A 106 -8.89 -0.99 -23.48
C SER A 106 -10.15 -1.76 -23.86
N SER A 107 -10.74 -2.50 -22.91
CA SER A 107 -12.03 -3.19 -23.07
C SER A 107 -13.18 -2.25 -23.40
N CYS A 108 -13.06 -0.98 -23.02
CA CYS A 108 -14.10 0.00 -23.22
C CYS A 108 -14.14 0.57 -24.65
N GLY A 109 -13.12 0.37 -25.49
CA GLY A 109 -13.18 0.81 -26.90
C GLY A 109 -13.29 2.33 -27.14
N PHE A 110 -12.81 3.15 -26.20
CA PHE A 110 -12.79 4.61 -26.35
C PHE A 110 -11.77 5.05 -27.40
N THR A 111 -12.06 6.14 -28.12
CA THR A 111 -11.14 6.74 -29.09
C THR A 111 -10.32 7.83 -28.44
N TYR A 112 -9.00 7.71 -28.53
CA TYR A 112 -8.06 8.73 -28.06
C TYR A 112 -8.16 10.00 -28.90
N VAL A 113 -8.21 11.15 -28.23
CA VAL A 113 -8.17 12.46 -28.89
C VAL A 113 -6.89 13.21 -28.52
N ASN A 114 -6.69 13.50 -27.23
CA ASN A 114 -5.55 14.28 -26.77
C ASN A 114 -5.30 14.10 -25.26
N GLY A 115 -4.11 13.62 -24.88
CA GLY A 115 -3.70 13.41 -23.49
C GLY A 115 -4.66 12.50 -22.74
N THR A 116 -5.30 13.01 -21.70
CA THR A 116 -6.30 12.26 -20.91
C THR A 116 -7.69 12.30 -21.53
N THR A 117 -7.86 12.90 -22.72
CA THR A 117 -9.18 13.09 -23.35
C THR A 117 -9.51 11.95 -24.31
N TRP A 118 -10.62 11.26 -24.02
CA TRP A 118 -11.11 10.16 -24.83
C TRP A 118 -12.60 10.32 -25.16
N ILE A 119 -13.01 9.90 -26.36
CA ILE A 119 -14.41 9.95 -26.78
C ILE A 119 -15.00 8.53 -26.76
N PRO A 120 -16.13 8.30 -26.06
CA PRO A 120 -16.85 7.03 -26.13
C PRO A 120 -17.37 6.80 -27.55
N THR A 121 -17.13 5.61 -28.09
CA THR A 121 -17.64 5.23 -29.42
C THR A 121 -18.90 4.37 -29.32
N PRO A 122 -19.70 4.24 -30.39
CA PRO A 122 -20.80 3.27 -30.40
C PRO A 122 -20.33 1.83 -30.15
N ALA A 123 -19.10 1.50 -30.54
CA ALA A 123 -18.45 0.22 -30.23
C ALA A 123 -18.19 0.06 -28.71
N ALA A 124 -17.92 1.15 -27.98
CA ALA A 124 -17.83 1.16 -26.52
C ALA A 124 -19.16 0.81 -25.84
N ALA A 125 -20.30 1.21 -26.44
CA ALA A 125 -21.63 0.93 -25.91
C ALA A 125 -22.16 -0.46 -26.29
N GLY A 126 -21.60 -1.09 -27.32
CA GLY A 126 -22.04 -2.38 -27.87
C GLY A 126 -21.05 -3.53 -27.74
N ALA A 127 -19.81 -3.30 -27.27
CA ALA A 127 -18.82 -4.35 -27.08
C ALA A 127 -19.15 -5.19 -25.83
N PRO A 128 -19.16 -6.54 -25.92
CA PRO A 128 -19.39 -7.41 -24.77
C PRO A 128 -18.44 -7.11 -23.60
N ALA A 129 -17.18 -6.78 -23.92
CA ALA A 129 -16.15 -6.47 -22.95
C ALA A 129 -16.34 -5.12 -22.23
N ALA A 130 -17.04 -4.17 -22.85
CA ALA A 130 -17.37 -2.87 -22.24
C ALA A 130 -18.64 -2.98 -21.37
N ALA A 131 -19.60 -3.82 -21.77
CA ALA A 131 -20.79 -4.12 -20.98
C ALA A 131 -20.48 -4.87 -19.67
N THR A 132 -19.41 -5.68 -19.66
CA THR A 132 -18.95 -6.40 -18.45
C THR A 132 -18.06 -5.57 -17.53
N ASN A 133 -17.46 -4.47 -18.03
CA ASN A 133 -16.49 -3.70 -17.27
C ASN A 133 -17.14 -2.44 -16.69
N VAL A 134 -17.40 -2.47 -15.38
CA VAL A 134 -17.99 -1.34 -14.64
C VAL A 134 -17.15 -0.06 -14.72
N ASP A 135 -15.85 -0.18 -14.93
CA ASP A 135 -14.94 0.97 -15.02
C ASP A 135 -15.24 1.85 -16.25
N CYS A 136 -15.82 1.28 -17.32
CA CYS A 136 -16.21 2.06 -18.49
C CYS A 136 -17.29 3.11 -18.17
N SER A 137 -18.16 2.83 -17.19
CA SER A 137 -19.21 3.75 -16.75
C SER A 137 -18.71 4.81 -15.75
N ARG A 138 -17.63 4.51 -15.04
CA ARG A 138 -17.05 5.38 -14.00
C ARG A 138 -16.00 6.34 -14.55
N TRP A 139 -15.43 6.04 -15.71
CA TRP A 139 -14.44 6.88 -16.36
C TRP A 139 -15.03 8.22 -16.82
N SER A 140 -14.30 9.32 -16.61
CA SER A 140 -14.69 10.67 -17.02
C SER A 140 -13.52 11.45 -17.62
N ASN A 141 -13.80 12.36 -18.55
CA ASN A 141 -12.80 13.30 -19.11
C ASN A 141 -12.43 14.44 -18.13
N ASN A 142 -13.14 14.58 -17.01
CA ASN A 142 -12.82 15.60 -16.03
C ASN A 142 -11.51 15.24 -15.31
N GLN A 143 -10.49 16.11 -15.41
CA GLN A 143 -9.19 15.96 -14.75
C GLN A 143 -9.30 15.69 -13.25
N GLN A 144 -10.35 16.18 -12.59
CA GLN A 144 -10.58 16.00 -11.16
C GLN A 144 -11.23 14.66 -10.80
N THR A 145 -11.79 13.92 -11.76
CA THR A 145 -12.52 12.68 -11.51
C THR A 145 -11.86 11.49 -12.20
N LEU A 146 -11.41 11.67 -13.46
CA LEU A 146 -10.77 10.66 -14.32
C LEU A 146 -11.30 9.25 -14.03
N CYS A 147 -10.41 8.27 -13.81
CA CYS A 147 -10.77 6.94 -13.34
C CYS A 147 -10.28 6.70 -11.89
N PHE A 148 -10.20 7.74 -11.04
CA PHE A 148 -9.65 7.60 -9.68
C PHE A 148 -10.43 6.62 -8.78
N GLN A 149 -11.70 6.36 -9.10
CA GLN A 149 -12.57 5.41 -8.40
C GLN A 149 -12.77 4.09 -9.17
N CYS A 150 -12.02 3.85 -10.23
CA CYS A 150 -12.08 2.62 -11.01
C CYS A 150 -11.25 1.50 -10.37
N ASP A 151 -11.65 0.25 -10.60
CA ASP A 151 -10.91 -0.92 -10.14
C ASP A 151 -9.58 -1.05 -10.91
N SER A 152 -9.55 -0.61 -12.18
CA SER A 152 -8.32 -0.49 -12.98
C SER A 152 -7.30 0.46 -12.37
N CYS A 153 -7.75 1.60 -11.81
CA CYS A 153 -6.87 2.55 -11.12
C CYS A 153 -6.37 1.99 -9.79
N LYS A 154 -7.24 1.29 -9.05
CA LYS A 154 -6.86 0.59 -7.81
C LYS A 154 -5.81 -0.48 -8.06
N ALA A 155 -5.94 -1.26 -9.14
CA ALA A 155 -4.94 -2.23 -9.54
C ALA A 155 -3.60 -1.57 -9.88
N GLY A 156 -3.62 -0.48 -10.65
CA GLY A 156 -2.41 0.30 -10.96
C GLY A 156 -1.73 0.89 -9.73
N PHE A 157 -2.51 1.44 -8.79
CA PHE A 157 -2.00 1.95 -7.52
C PHE A 157 -1.39 0.85 -6.66
N LEU A 158 -2.04 -0.32 -6.56
CA LEU A 158 -1.51 -1.46 -5.80
C LEU A 158 -0.20 -1.98 -6.40
N ASP A 159 -0.08 -2.04 -7.72
CA ASP A 159 1.16 -2.47 -8.39
C ASP A 159 2.30 -1.47 -8.20
N ASP A 160 1.98 -0.16 -8.19
CA ASP A 160 2.96 0.90 -7.95
C ASP A 160 3.44 0.90 -6.48
N ILE A 161 2.49 0.82 -5.55
CA ILE A 161 2.74 0.66 -4.11
C ILE A 161 3.53 -0.60 -3.82
N LYS A 162 3.21 -1.73 -4.46
CA LYS A 162 3.92 -2.99 -4.24
C LYS A 162 5.40 -2.89 -4.60
N LYS A 163 5.75 -2.06 -5.59
CA LYS A 163 7.15 -1.75 -5.91
C LYS A 163 7.78 -0.88 -4.82
N ALA A 164 7.07 0.16 -4.36
CA ALA A 164 7.54 1.07 -3.32
C ALA A 164 7.72 0.39 -1.94
N TRP A 165 6.82 -0.52 -1.57
CA TRP A 165 6.76 -1.15 -0.24
C TRP A 165 7.85 -2.21 0.01
N SER A 166 8.65 -2.57 -0.99
CA SER A 166 9.70 -3.58 -0.81
C SER A 166 10.82 -3.16 0.16
N LEU A 167 10.97 -1.86 0.46
CA LEU A 167 11.96 -1.34 1.41
C LEU A 167 11.35 -0.74 2.68
N ASP A 168 10.25 0.00 2.60
CA ASP A 168 9.66 0.71 3.75
C ASP A 168 8.83 -0.17 4.69
N ALA A 169 8.46 -1.39 4.28
CA ALA A 169 7.80 -2.36 5.14
C ALA A 169 8.75 -2.96 6.21
N LEU A 170 10.08 -2.83 6.04
CA LEU A 170 11.06 -3.35 7.00
C LEU A 170 11.07 -2.58 8.32
N TYR A 171 10.93 -1.25 8.28
CA TYR A 171 10.99 -0.41 9.47
C TYR A 171 9.90 -0.72 10.52
N PRO A 172 8.60 -0.79 10.17
CA PRO A 172 7.56 -1.17 11.14
C PRO A 172 7.72 -2.61 11.65
N ILE A 173 8.19 -3.54 10.80
CA ILE A 173 8.45 -4.93 11.20
C ILE A 173 9.60 -5.00 12.22
N LEU A 174 10.71 -4.29 11.97
CA LEU A 174 11.85 -4.21 12.90
C LEU A 174 11.46 -3.53 14.22
N ALA A 175 10.64 -2.48 14.17
CA ALA A 175 10.11 -1.83 15.36
C ALA A 175 9.26 -2.78 16.21
N LEU A 176 8.40 -3.60 15.59
CA LEU A 176 7.62 -4.63 16.29
C LEU A 176 8.50 -5.72 16.91
N ILE A 177 9.53 -6.18 16.19
CA ILE A 177 10.48 -7.17 16.71
C ILE A 177 11.28 -6.59 17.89
N GLY A 178 11.74 -5.34 17.78
CA GLY A 178 12.43 -4.64 18.87
C GLY A 178 11.56 -4.45 20.11
N ALA A 179 10.29 -4.09 19.93
CA ALA A 179 9.30 -3.99 21.01
C ALA A 179 9.01 -5.36 21.67
N PHE A 180 8.94 -6.42 20.87
CA PHE A 180 8.81 -7.79 21.39
C PHE A 180 10.02 -8.15 22.25
N LEU A 181 11.25 -7.98 21.75
CA LEU A 181 12.48 -8.32 22.45
C LEU A 181 12.71 -7.48 23.73
N SER A 182 12.39 -6.18 23.72
CA SER A 182 12.50 -5.33 24.91
C SER A 182 11.54 -5.78 26.03
N CYS A 183 10.36 -6.27 25.65
CA CYS A 183 9.40 -6.90 26.57
C CYS A 183 10.00 -8.14 27.26
N PHE A 184 10.77 -8.99 26.55
CA PHE A 184 11.46 -10.14 27.16
C PHE A 184 12.67 -9.75 28.01
N ALA A 185 13.42 -8.71 27.62
CA ALA A 185 14.57 -8.24 28.38
C ALA A 185 14.16 -7.60 29.72
N GLY A 186 13.02 -6.88 29.75
CA GLY A 186 12.45 -6.33 30.98
C GLY A 186 12.12 -7.40 32.02
N VAL A 187 11.63 -8.57 31.59
CA VAL A 187 11.35 -9.72 32.47
C VAL A 187 12.63 -10.34 33.06
N LYS A 188 13.75 -10.28 32.33
CA LYS A 188 15.04 -10.81 32.79
C LYS A 188 15.77 -9.84 33.72
N TYR A 189 15.70 -8.54 33.45
CA TYR A 189 16.37 -7.49 34.23
C TYR A 189 15.68 -7.19 35.57
N TRP A 190 14.36 -7.40 35.68
CA TRP A 190 13.64 -7.27 36.96
C TRP A 190 13.74 -8.49 37.90
N ARG A 191 14.29 -9.61 37.43
CA ARG A 191 14.42 -10.84 38.21
C ARG A 191 15.37 -10.73 39.43
N PRO A 192 16.52 -10.04 39.40
CA PRO A 192 17.50 -10.15 40.48
C PRO A 192 17.15 -9.39 41.77
N ARG A 193 16.21 -8.44 41.76
CA ARG A 193 15.91 -7.58 42.92
C ARG A 193 14.81 -8.13 43.83
N LEU A 194 14.10 -9.19 43.42
CA LEU A 194 13.03 -9.81 44.21
C LEU A 194 13.51 -10.99 45.06
N ASP A 195 14.60 -11.67 44.68
CA ASP A 195 15.12 -12.79 45.46
C ASP A 195 15.67 -12.32 46.82
N THR A 196 16.18 -11.09 46.92
CA THR A 196 16.69 -10.52 48.19
C THR A 196 15.58 -10.03 49.12
N GLY A 197 14.40 -9.69 48.59
CA GLY A 197 13.25 -9.23 49.40
C GLY A 197 12.49 -10.39 50.03
N TYR A 198 12.39 -11.53 49.33
CA TYR A 198 11.63 -12.69 49.80
C TYR A 198 12.33 -13.46 50.93
N SER A 199 13.67 -13.44 50.98
CA SER A 199 14.44 -14.04 52.07
C SER A 199 14.33 -13.25 53.38
N LEU A 200 14.34 -11.90 53.31
CA LEU A 200 14.18 -11.03 54.48
C LEU A 200 12.77 -11.07 55.10
N ILE A 201 11.73 -11.29 54.29
CA ILE A 201 10.35 -11.45 54.79
C ILE A 201 10.16 -12.83 55.44
N ARG A 202 10.83 -13.88 54.93
CA ARG A 202 10.79 -15.21 55.54
C ARG A 202 11.46 -15.22 56.93
N GLU A 203 12.56 -14.51 57.13
CA GLU A 203 13.19 -14.43 58.46
C GLU A 203 12.33 -13.66 59.48
N ARG A 204 11.64 -12.59 59.07
CA ARG A 204 10.70 -11.85 59.95
C ARG A 204 9.38 -12.56 60.23
N ALA A 205 8.99 -13.56 59.44
CA ALA A 205 7.78 -14.33 59.67
C ALA A 205 8.01 -15.56 60.56
N VAL A 206 9.27 -15.89 60.88
CA VAL A 206 9.66 -17.03 61.71
C VAL A 206 10.24 -16.57 63.08
N ALA A 207 10.51 -15.27 63.24
CA ALA A 207 10.83 -14.63 64.52
C ALA A 207 9.57 -14.05 65.17
#